data_AF-A0A835NDC1-F1
#
_entry.id   AF-A0A835NDC1-F1
#
_cell.length_a   1.000
_cell.length_b   1.000
_cell.length_c   1.000
_cell.angle_alpha   90.00
_cell.angle_beta   90.00
_cell.angle_gamma   90.00
#
_symmetry.space_group_name_H-M   'P 1'
#
loop_
_entity.id
_entity.type
_entity.pdbx_description
1 polymer ?
#
loop_
_entity_poly.entity_id
_entity_poly.type
_entity_poly.pdbx_seq_one_letter_code
_entity_poly.pdbx_strand_id
1 'polypeptide(L)'
;KLRPRLFPFSVLPPHPKTPPGLRPPGLRPPHFLERFSSAETGRAPPARRMEPEEGFNGPPCAGARGPAAAAIIGAEDEDFENDIEPTPEEQNSQFQSLELLRQHPLSLMAFLQHVVLQFDSCPVLCYLHVDMMRRMNPKEGRKQFLEFCHLFLDKAGLLRVPIPHHVQFELERTRPELLSEETQRRFLQDIQNFQEPEISRQLEDFRSKRLMGMTPGEQELSELECSRARDPSGCESKEKQLAEQLLARLEEMQ
;
A
#
# COMPACT_ATOMS: atom_id res chain seq x y z
N LYS A 1 40.99 -6.52 28.02
CA LYS A 1 40.45 -5.89 29.26
C LYS A 1 39.41 -4.85 28.85
N LEU A 2 38.12 -5.19 28.88
CA LEU A 2 37.02 -4.42 29.51
C LEU A 2 35.70 -5.17 29.25
N ARG A 3 34.82 -5.12 30.26
CA ARG A 3 33.67 -6.01 30.49
C ARG A 3 32.46 -5.73 29.58
N PRO A 4 31.57 -6.71 29.38
CA PRO A 4 30.24 -6.49 28.81
C PRO A 4 29.29 -5.89 29.87
N ARG A 5 28.46 -4.93 29.47
CA ARG A 5 27.36 -4.42 30.30
C ARG A 5 26.16 -5.35 30.15
N LEU A 6 25.86 -6.08 31.23
CA LEU A 6 24.52 -6.60 31.47
C LEU A 6 23.56 -5.42 31.71
N PHE A 7 22.40 -5.46 31.08
CA PHE A 7 21.21 -4.79 31.59
C PHE A 7 20.10 -5.80 31.88
N PRO A 8 19.30 -5.57 32.94
CA PRO A 8 18.54 -6.62 33.61
C PRO A 8 17.12 -6.79 33.05
N PHE A 9 16.60 -8.00 33.29
CA PHE A 9 15.18 -8.37 33.24
C PHE A 9 14.26 -7.27 33.76
N SER A 10 13.26 -6.89 32.97
CA SER A 10 12.06 -6.19 33.44
C SER A 10 10.82 -7.01 33.11
N VAL A 11 10.36 -7.66 34.18
CA VAL A 11 9.03 -8.18 34.54
C VAL A 11 7.86 -7.67 33.67
N LEU A 12 7.12 -8.63 33.07
CA LEU A 12 5.77 -8.43 32.51
C LEU A 12 4.75 -8.07 33.60
N PRO A 13 3.80 -7.15 33.35
CA PRO A 13 2.59 -7.02 34.17
C PRO A 13 1.52 -8.06 33.77
N PRO A 14 0.67 -8.54 34.70
CA PRO A 14 -0.34 -9.57 34.42
C PRO A 14 -1.64 -8.99 33.83
N HIS A 15 -2.31 -9.82 33.03
CA HIS A 15 -3.62 -9.59 32.40
C HIS A 15 -4.74 -9.20 33.39
N PRO A 16 -5.69 -8.34 33.00
CA PRO A 16 -6.92 -8.12 33.76
C PRO A 16 -7.88 -9.31 33.60
N LYS A 17 -8.37 -9.81 34.74
CA LYS A 17 -9.38 -10.87 34.86
C LYS A 17 -10.76 -10.32 34.50
N THR A 18 -11.47 -11.00 33.61
CA THR A 18 -12.90 -10.83 33.33
C THR A 18 -13.76 -11.40 34.47
N PRO A 19 -14.82 -10.71 34.93
CA PRO A 19 -15.86 -11.30 35.75
C PRO A 19 -17.02 -11.86 34.90
N PRO A 20 -17.73 -12.91 35.37
CA PRO A 20 -18.77 -13.57 34.60
C PRO A 20 -20.18 -12.99 34.86
N GLY A 21 -21.00 -13.02 33.80
CA GLY A 21 -22.43 -13.34 33.85
C GLY A 21 -23.39 -12.32 34.48
N LEU A 22 -24.27 -11.74 33.65
CA LEU A 22 -25.69 -11.53 33.94
C LEU A 22 -26.44 -11.15 32.64
N ARG A 23 -27.47 -11.93 32.29
CA ARG A 23 -28.54 -11.67 31.29
C ARG A 23 -29.78 -12.42 31.80
N PRO A 24 -31.01 -12.15 31.32
CA PRO A 24 -31.73 -10.88 31.12
C PRO A 24 -33.15 -10.99 31.78
N PRO A 25 -34.13 -10.10 31.53
CA PRO A 25 -35.10 -10.30 30.42
C PRO A 25 -35.49 -8.96 29.75
N GLY A 26 -36.10 -8.83 28.57
CA GLY A 26 -36.88 -9.71 27.71
C GLY A 26 -38.05 -8.86 27.14
N LEU A 27 -38.48 -9.19 25.90
CA LEU A 27 -39.69 -8.73 25.16
C LEU A 27 -39.51 -7.47 24.28
N ARG A 28 -39.19 -7.58 22.99
CA ARG A 28 -39.95 -7.96 21.76
C ARG A 28 -40.69 -6.79 21.06
N PRO A 29 -40.71 -6.76 19.70
CA PRO A 29 -41.02 -5.60 18.85
C PRO A 29 -42.48 -5.59 18.35
N PRO A 30 -42.90 -4.66 17.46
CA PRO A 30 -42.84 -4.99 16.03
C PRO A 30 -42.64 -3.81 15.05
N HIS A 31 -42.55 -4.22 13.78
CA HIS A 31 -42.39 -3.52 12.53
C HIS A 31 -43.61 -2.68 12.07
N PHE A 32 -43.32 -1.69 11.18
CA PHE A 32 -44.03 -1.37 9.92
C PHE A 32 -45.42 -0.69 9.93
N LEU A 33 -45.46 0.56 9.40
CA LEU A 33 -46.38 1.06 8.35
C LEU A 33 -45.96 2.53 8.02
N GLU A 34 -45.54 2.87 6.80
CA GLU A 34 -46.36 3.39 5.68
C GLU A 34 -47.22 4.65 6.00
N ARG A 35 -46.76 5.79 5.47
CA ARG A 35 -47.42 6.62 4.44
C ARG A 35 -48.70 7.44 4.76
N PHE A 36 -48.71 8.62 4.11
CA PHE A 36 -49.77 9.65 3.91
C PHE A 36 -50.07 10.56 5.11
N SER A 37 -50.50 11.82 4.98
CA SER A 37 -50.51 12.89 3.95
C SER A 37 -51.38 14.01 4.55
N SER A 38 -51.05 15.28 4.26
CA SER A 38 -51.99 16.44 4.27
C SER A 38 -52.49 16.92 5.65
N ALA A 39 -52.79 18.18 5.92
CA ALA A 39 -52.71 19.46 5.21
C ALA A 39 -53.07 20.59 6.20
N GLU A 40 -52.62 21.82 5.88
CA GLU A 40 -53.25 23.13 6.15
C GLU A 40 -53.49 23.58 7.62
N THR A 41 -53.51 24.86 8.02
CA THR A 41 -53.68 26.17 7.35
C THR A 41 -53.20 27.27 8.32
N GLY A 42 -52.79 28.45 7.82
CA GLY A 42 -53.06 29.70 8.56
C GLY A 42 -52.02 30.83 8.57
N ARG A 43 -52.13 31.73 7.58
CA ARG A 43 -52.22 33.21 7.75
C ARG A 43 -50.93 34.07 7.81
N ALA A 44 -50.65 34.74 6.68
CA ALA A 44 -49.97 36.05 6.53
C ALA A 44 -50.97 37.23 6.79
N PRO A 45 -50.69 38.56 6.70
CA PRO A 45 -49.69 39.30 5.88
C PRO A 45 -49.17 40.63 6.55
N PRO A 46 -48.76 41.75 5.88
CA PRO A 46 -48.41 42.01 4.47
C PRO A 46 -47.12 42.84 4.19
N ALA A 47 -46.65 42.68 2.94
CA ALA A 47 -46.18 43.67 1.95
C ALA A 47 -45.07 44.70 2.28
N ARG A 48 -43.93 44.55 1.59
CA ARG A 48 -43.36 45.61 0.75
C ARG A 48 -43.00 45.07 -0.64
N ARG A 49 -43.51 45.78 -1.63
CA ARG A 49 -43.40 45.56 -3.08
C ARG A 49 -42.06 46.15 -3.56
N MET A 50 -41.28 45.39 -4.31
CA MET A 50 -40.19 45.91 -5.13
C MET A 50 -40.27 45.19 -6.49
N GLU A 51 -40.38 46.01 -7.54
CA GLU A 51 -40.63 45.65 -8.93
C GLU A 51 -39.46 44.83 -9.53
N PRO A 52 -39.68 43.93 -10.51
CA PRO A 52 -38.59 43.29 -11.25
C PRO A 52 -38.30 44.07 -12.55
N GLU A 53 -37.09 44.59 -12.69
CA GLU A 53 -36.58 45.12 -13.96
C GLU A 53 -35.84 44.01 -14.73
N GLU A 54 -36.43 43.68 -15.87
CA GLU A 54 -35.90 43.25 -17.17
C GLU A 54 -34.45 42.72 -17.29
N GLY A 55 -34.36 41.44 -17.69
CA GLY A 55 -33.76 41.04 -18.97
C GLY A 55 -32.26 41.30 -19.20
N PHE A 56 -31.43 40.30 -18.88
CA PHE A 56 -30.20 40.05 -19.66
C PHE A 56 -30.09 38.57 -20.02
N ASN A 57 -30.64 38.21 -21.18
CA ASN A 57 -30.34 36.95 -21.85
C ASN A 57 -28.94 37.07 -22.48
N GLY A 58 -27.91 36.67 -21.73
CA GLY A 58 -26.61 36.31 -22.30
C GLY A 58 -26.64 34.87 -22.83
N PRO A 59 -25.99 34.54 -23.96
CA PRO A 59 -26.05 33.21 -24.52
C PRO A 59 -25.34 32.19 -23.62
N PRO A 60 -25.79 30.93 -23.54
CA PRO A 60 -25.01 29.89 -22.89
C PRO A 60 -23.82 29.57 -23.80
N CYS A 61 -22.62 29.98 -23.38
CA CYS A 61 -21.39 29.48 -24.00
C CYS A 61 -21.31 27.96 -23.75
N ALA A 62 -21.73 27.21 -24.76
CA ALA A 62 -21.40 25.82 -24.92
C ALA A 62 -19.89 25.70 -25.16
N GLY A 63 -19.19 24.94 -24.32
CA GLY A 63 -17.84 24.49 -24.65
C GLY A 63 -16.82 24.52 -23.51
N ALA A 64 -17.09 23.86 -22.39
CA ALA A 64 -16.04 23.38 -21.50
C ALA A 64 -16.57 22.18 -20.71
N ARG A 65 -16.50 20.98 -21.30
CA ARG A 65 -16.52 19.73 -20.52
C ARG A 65 -15.10 19.50 -19.99
N GLY A 66 -14.69 20.34 -19.05
CA GLY A 66 -13.63 20.03 -18.10
C GLY A 66 -14.24 19.49 -16.80
N PRO A 67 -13.44 18.97 -15.85
CA PRO A 67 -13.95 18.62 -14.53
C PRO A 67 -14.61 19.88 -13.94
N ALA A 68 -15.73 19.70 -13.23
CA ALA A 68 -16.64 20.77 -12.82
C ALA A 68 -15.88 22.05 -12.44
N ALA A 69 -15.95 23.08 -13.29
CA ALA A 69 -15.34 24.38 -13.03
C ALA A 69 -15.77 24.81 -11.63
N ALA A 70 -14.81 25.02 -10.73
CA ALA A 70 -15.08 25.36 -9.34
C ALA A 70 -16.01 26.57 -9.31
N ALA A 71 -17.21 26.41 -8.74
CA ALA A 71 -18.22 27.47 -8.72
C ALA A 71 -17.82 28.65 -7.80
N ILE A 72 -16.71 28.50 -7.08
CA ILE A 72 -16.11 29.48 -6.18
C ILE A 72 -14.62 29.49 -6.53
N ILE A 73 -14.12 30.63 -6.99
CA ILE A 73 -12.71 30.83 -7.35
C ILE A 73 -11.93 31.05 -6.06
N GLY A 74 -10.94 30.20 -5.79
CA GLY A 74 -9.97 30.37 -4.72
C GLY A 74 -9.02 31.52 -5.03
N ALA A 75 -8.67 32.30 -4.00
CA ALA A 75 -7.79 33.46 -4.16
C ALA A 75 -6.33 33.10 -4.53
N GLU A 76 -5.98 31.81 -4.47
CA GLU A 76 -4.66 31.26 -4.79
C GLU A 76 -4.72 30.30 -5.99
N ASP A 77 -5.87 30.16 -6.66
CA ASP A 77 -6.05 29.18 -7.76
C ASP A 77 -5.11 29.47 -8.95
N GLU A 78 -4.74 30.74 -9.19
CA GLU A 78 -3.80 31.15 -10.25
C GLU A 78 -2.37 30.65 -10.00
N ASP A 79 -2.00 30.35 -8.75
CA ASP A 79 -0.66 29.88 -8.37
C ASP A 79 -0.53 28.34 -8.42
N PHE A 80 -1.64 27.59 -8.42
CA PHE A 80 -1.68 26.12 -8.32
C PHE A 80 -2.28 25.41 -9.54
N GLU A 81 -2.51 26.11 -10.65
CA GLU A 81 -3.14 25.54 -11.86
C GLU A 81 -2.45 24.26 -12.39
N ASN A 82 -1.13 24.14 -12.23
CA ASN A 82 -0.38 22.95 -12.65
C ASN A 82 -0.46 21.77 -11.67
N ASP A 83 -0.80 22.01 -10.39
CA ASP A 83 -0.86 20.98 -9.35
C ASP A 83 -2.25 20.34 -9.22
N ILE A 84 -3.27 20.95 -9.85
CA ILE A 84 -4.68 20.54 -9.76
C ILE A 84 -5.04 19.50 -10.83
N GLU A 85 -4.21 19.24 -11.85
CA GLU A 85 -4.52 18.21 -12.85
C GLU A 85 -4.60 16.83 -12.19
N PRO A 86 -5.80 16.22 -12.10
CA PRO A 86 -5.92 14.88 -11.53
C PRO A 86 -5.29 13.92 -12.53
N THR A 87 -4.12 13.36 -12.21
CA THR A 87 -3.49 12.34 -13.05
C THR A 87 -4.39 11.11 -13.06
N PRO A 88 -5.01 10.71 -14.20
CA PRO A 88 -5.92 9.56 -14.28
C PRO A 88 -5.19 8.20 -14.18
N GLU A 89 -4.00 8.18 -13.60
CA GLU A 89 -3.06 7.05 -13.60
C GLU A 89 -3.37 5.99 -12.51
N GLU A 90 -4.41 6.21 -11.71
CA GLU A 90 -4.76 5.41 -10.53
C GLU A 90 -5.06 3.93 -10.85
N GLN A 91 -5.55 3.61 -12.06
CA GLN A 91 -5.93 2.24 -12.43
C GLN A 91 -4.84 1.45 -13.15
N ASN A 92 -3.77 2.11 -13.62
CA ASN A 92 -2.66 1.47 -14.33
C ASN A 92 -1.32 1.67 -13.61
N SER A 93 -1.40 1.87 -12.28
CA SER A 93 -0.24 2.08 -11.45
C SER A 93 0.59 0.81 -11.31
N GLN A 94 1.90 0.93 -11.45
CA GLN A 94 2.87 -0.14 -11.15
C GLN A 94 2.80 -0.67 -9.71
N PHE A 95 2.13 0.05 -8.80
CA PHE A 95 1.96 -0.30 -7.38
C PHE A 95 0.74 -1.20 -7.09
N GLN A 96 0.13 -1.84 -8.10
CA GLN A 96 -1.01 -2.73 -7.89
C GLN A 96 -0.62 -4.10 -7.35
N SER A 97 0.49 -4.66 -7.82
CA SER A 97 1.04 -5.93 -7.35
C SER A 97 2.56 -5.91 -7.37
N LEU A 98 3.16 -6.72 -6.50
CA LEU A 98 4.62 -6.84 -6.47
C LEU A 98 5.17 -7.50 -7.75
N GLU A 99 4.34 -8.28 -8.45
CA GLU A 99 4.68 -8.88 -9.75
C GLU A 99 4.94 -7.85 -10.86
N LEU A 100 4.15 -6.76 -10.86
CA LEU A 100 4.34 -5.62 -11.77
C LEU A 100 5.47 -4.73 -11.27
N LEU A 101 5.47 -4.42 -9.96
CA LEU A 101 6.41 -3.49 -9.36
C LEU A 101 7.87 -3.91 -9.52
N ARG A 102 8.15 -5.22 -9.43
CA ARG A 102 9.53 -5.75 -9.60
C ARG A 102 10.14 -5.53 -10.99
N GLN A 103 9.34 -5.16 -11.99
CA GLN A 103 9.82 -4.83 -13.33
C GLN A 103 10.34 -3.38 -13.42
N HIS A 104 10.06 -2.57 -12.39
CA HIS A 104 10.38 -1.15 -12.34
C HIS A 104 11.29 -0.87 -11.14
N PRO A 105 12.62 -0.95 -11.30
CA PRO A 105 13.55 -0.88 -10.17
C PRO A 105 13.44 0.42 -9.37
N LEU A 106 13.15 1.56 -10.00
CA LEU A 106 13.00 2.83 -9.28
C LEU A 106 11.79 2.80 -8.34
N SER A 107 10.66 2.34 -8.87
CA SER A 107 9.40 2.24 -8.14
C SER A 107 9.46 1.18 -7.06
N LEU A 108 10.14 0.07 -7.33
CA LEU A 108 10.43 -0.94 -6.31
C LEU A 108 11.27 -0.35 -5.17
N MET A 109 12.27 0.49 -5.48
CA MET A 109 13.09 1.13 -4.45
C MET A 109 12.31 2.13 -3.61
N ALA A 110 11.45 2.95 -4.21
CA ALA A 110 10.56 3.86 -3.47
C ALA A 110 9.63 3.08 -2.52
N PHE A 111 9.05 1.98 -3.00
CA PHE A 111 8.23 1.10 -2.16
C PHE A 111 9.04 0.40 -1.07
N LEU A 112 10.24 -0.12 -1.36
CA LEU A 112 11.10 -0.76 -0.37
C LEU A 112 11.51 0.22 0.74
N GLN A 113 11.86 1.45 0.38
CA GLN A 113 12.15 2.50 1.36
C GLN A 113 10.95 2.76 2.27
N HIS A 114 9.73 2.85 1.70
CA HIS A 114 8.50 2.97 2.48
C HIS A 114 8.31 1.80 3.45
N VAL A 115 8.45 0.57 2.95
CA VAL A 115 8.26 -0.65 3.75
C VAL A 115 9.28 -0.74 4.88
N VAL A 116 10.57 -0.48 4.62
CA VAL A 116 11.62 -0.51 5.65
C VAL A 116 11.37 0.53 6.76
N LEU A 117 10.81 1.68 6.42
CA LEU A 117 10.56 2.76 7.38
C LEU A 117 9.23 2.63 8.13
N GLN A 118 8.25 1.91 7.60
CA GLN A 118 6.87 1.93 8.12
C GLN A 118 6.33 0.54 8.50
N PHE A 119 6.92 -0.53 8.00
CA PHE A 119 6.40 -1.89 8.11
C PHE A 119 7.50 -2.91 8.42
N ASP A 120 7.08 -4.17 8.57
CA ASP A 120 7.99 -5.29 8.48
C ASP A 120 8.33 -5.56 7.00
N SER A 121 9.62 -5.46 6.66
CA SER A 121 10.13 -5.69 5.31
C SER A 121 10.32 -7.17 4.97
N CYS A 122 10.29 -8.06 5.97
CA CYS A 122 10.55 -9.48 5.78
C CYS A 122 9.62 -10.14 4.75
N PRO A 123 8.28 -9.90 4.72
CA PRO A 123 7.40 -10.48 3.70
C PRO A 123 7.77 -10.08 2.27
N VAL A 124 8.09 -8.80 2.04
CA VAL A 124 8.49 -8.29 0.72
C VAL A 124 9.84 -8.87 0.30
N LEU A 125 10.83 -8.86 1.20
CA LEU A 125 12.15 -9.43 0.94
C LEU A 125 12.08 -10.93 0.67
N CYS A 126 11.24 -11.66 1.42
CA CYS A 126 10.97 -13.07 1.20
C CYS A 126 10.41 -13.29 -0.21
N TYR A 127 9.39 -12.53 -0.61
CA TYR A 127 8.77 -12.66 -1.92
C TYR A 127 9.77 -12.41 -3.06
N LEU A 128 10.56 -11.33 -2.97
CA LEU A 128 11.57 -10.98 -3.98
C LEU A 128 12.70 -12.02 -4.05
N HIS A 129 13.12 -12.56 -2.91
CA HIS A 129 14.15 -13.59 -2.86
C HIS A 129 13.69 -14.88 -3.57
N VAL A 130 12.43 -15.27 -3.39
CA VAL A 130 11.85 -16.40 -4.13
C VAL A 130 11.82 -16.13 -5.64
N ASP A 131 11.48 -14.91 -6.08
CA ASP A 131 11.48 -14.57 -7.51
C ASP A 131 12.89 -14.64 -8.13
N MET A 132 13.91 -14.20 -7.39
CA MET A 132 15.31 -14.35 -7.77
C MET A 132 15.69 -15.84 -7.92
N MET A 133 15.33 -16.67 -6.93
CA MET A 133 15.62 -18.09 -6.94
C MET A 133 15.00 -18.85 -8.12
N ARG A 134 13.81 -18.44 -8.59
CA ARG A 134 13.15 -19.06 -9.76
C ARG A 134 13.96 -18.95 -11.04
N ARG A 135 14.86 -17.96 -11.13
CA ARG A 135 15.72 -17.74 -12.30
C ARG A 135 17.04 -18.50 -12.23
N MET A 136 17.31 -19.18 -11.12
CA MET A 136 18.57 -19.90 -10.91
C MET A 136 18.55 -21.30 -11.53
N ASN A 137 19.74 -21.80 -11.88
CA ASN A 137 19.91 -23.15 -12.37
C ASN A 137 19.71 -24.19 -11.25
N PRO A 138 19.29 -25.43 -11.53
CA PRO A 138 18.99 -26.44 -10.49
C PRO A 138 20.14 -26.75 -9.54
N LYS A 139 21.38 -26.69 -10.04
CA LYS A 139 22.60 -26.92 -9.24
C LYS A 139 22.79 -25.85 -8.15
N GLU A 140 22.54 -24.59 -8.49
CA GLU A 140 22.69 -23.45 -7.60
C GLU A 140 21.45 -23.27 -6.73
N GLY A 141 20.27 -23.56 -7.27
CA GLY A 141 18.98 -23.46 -6.59
C GLY A 141 18.91 -24.30 -5.31
N ARG A 142 19.54 -25.48 -5.27
CA ARG A 142 19.59 -26.30 -4.03
C ARG A 142 20.34 -25.61 -2.90
N LYS A 143 21.51 -25.03 -3.18
CA LYS A 143 22.27 -24.28 -2.17
C LYS A 143 21.47 -23.07 -1.73
N GLN A 144 20.90 -22.33 -2.68
CA GLN A 144 20.13 -21.14 -2.37
C GLN A 144 18.87 -21.43 -1.57
N PHE A 145 18.23 -22.57 -1.80
CA PHE A 145 17.07 -22.99 -1.01
C PHE A 145 17.42 -23.23 0.46
N LEU A 146 18.58 -23.81 0.74
CA LEU A 146 19.05 -24.00 2.11
C LEU A 146 19.31 -22.65 2.80
N GLU A 147 20.00 -21.74 2.13
CA GLU A 147 20.21 -20.36 2.62
C GLU A 147 18.88 -19.63 2.87
N PHE A 148 17.92 -19.79 1.95
CA PHE A 148 16.58 -19.25 2.10
C PHE A 148 15.86 -19.81 3.34
N CYS A 149 15.97 -21.12 3.60
CA CYS A 149 15.42 -21.73 4.81
C CYS A 149 16.02 -21.12 6.07
N HIS A 150 17.36 -20.98 6.13
CA HIS A 150 18.04 -20.39 7.28
C HIS A 150 17.70 -18.91 7.50
N LEU A 151 17.52 -18.15 6.41
CA LEU A 151 17.26 -16.71 6.49
C LEU A 151 15.81 -16.38 6.85
N PHE A 152 14.84 -17.05 6.21
CA PHE A 152 13.42 -16.68 6.26
C PHE A 152 12.53 -17.66 7.03
N LEU A 153 12.91 -18.94 7.16
CA LEU A 153 12.02 -19.99 7.68
C LEU A 153 12.41 -20.43 9.09
N ASP A 154 13.71 -20.49 9.36
CA ASP A 154 14.25 -20.91 10.64
C ASP A 154 13.81 -20.00 11.79
N LYS A 155 13.61 -20.60 12.96
CA LYS A 155 13.22 -19.88 14.20
C LYS A 155 14.25 -18.82 14.60
N ALA A 156 15.51 -18.97 14.19
CA ALA A 156 16.59 -18.04 14.43
C ALA A 156 16.95 -17.18 13.20
N GLY A 157 16.16 -17.27 12.11
CA GLY A 157 16.38 -16.49 10.90
C GLY A 157 16.20 -14.99 11.16
N LEU A 158 17.12 -14.18 10.64
CA LEU A 158 17.10 -12.72 10.82
C LEU A 158 15.91 -12.05 10.13
N LEU A 159 15.45 -12.63 9.02
CA LEU A 159 14.33 -12.13 8.22
C LEU A 159 13.14 -13.09 8.29
N ARG A 160 12.94 -13.73 9.44
CA ARG A 160 11.94 -14.78 9.59
C ARG A 160 10.54 -14.28 9.28
N VAL A 161 9.82 -14.99 8.39
CA VAL A 161 8.43 -14.70 8.03
C VAL A 161 7.48 -15.78 8.56
N PRO A 162 6.18 -15.47 8.75
CA PRO A 162 5.18 -16.51 8.97
C PRO A 162 5.01 -17.34 7.69
N ILE A 163 4.82 -18.66 7.81
CA ILE A 163 4.71 -19.57 6.66
C ILE A 163 3.53 -20.53 6.81
N PRO A 164 3.06 -21.14 5.70
CA PRO A 164 2.01 -22.16 5.76
C PRO A 164 2.38 -23.32 6.68
N HIS A 165 1.40 -23.78 7.47
CA HIS A 165 1.61 -24.85 8.44
C HIS A 165 2.11 -26.17 7.83
N HIS A 166 1.66 -26.52 6.61
CA HIS A 166 2.13 -27.74 5.95
C HIS A 166 3.60 -27.66 5.55
N VAL A 167 4.06 -26.50 5.07
CA VAL A 167 5.47 -26.28 4.73
C VAL A 167 6.33 -26.36 5.99
N GLN A 168 5.90 -25.69 7.08
CA GLN A 168 6.59 -25.74 8.36
C GLN A 168 6.69 -27.18 8.88
N PHE A 169 5.58 -27.92 8.86
CA PHE A 169 5.53 -29.29 9.36
C PHE A 169 6.47 -30.23 8.61
N GLU A 170 6.55 -30.10 7.28
CA GLU A 170 7.44 -30.91 6.46
C GLU A 170 8.92 -30.58 6.70
N LEU A 171 9.26 -29.30 6.83
CA LEU A 171 10.64 -28.86 7.11
C LEU A 171 11.14 -29.26 8.51
N GLU A 172 10.24 -29.42 9.48
CA GLU A 172 10.60 -29.93 10.82
C GLU A 172 10.92 -31.44 10.82
N ARG A 173 10.44 -32.19 9.82
CA ARG A 173 10.59 -33.65 9.73
C ARG A 173 11.62 -34.09 8.70
N THR A 174 11.81 -33.29 7.66
CA THR A 174 12.66 -33.61 6.52
C THR A 174 13.66 -32.48 6.33
N ARG A 175 14.94 -32.84 6.25
CA ARG A 175 15.97 -31.83 6.03
C ARG A 175 15.81 -31.18 4.64
N PRO A 176 15.98 -29.85 4.51
CA PRO A 176 15.79 -29.13 3.24
C PRO A 176 16.57 -29.69 2.05
N GLU A 177 17.77 -30.26 2.29
CA GLU A 177 18.64 -30.79 1.24
C GLU A 177 18.14 -32.13 0.66
N LEU A 178 17.25 -32.81 1.37
CA LEU A 178 16.64 -34.08 0.95
C LEU A 178 15.36 -33.88 0.15
N LEU A 179 14.84 -32.65 0.08
CA LEU A 179 13.62 -32.34 -0.66
C LEU A 179 13.86 -32.44 -2.17
N SER A 180 12.87 -32.97 -2.88
CA SER A 180 12.87 -32.96 -4.34
C SER A 180 12.77 -31.52 -4.87
N GLU A 181 13.32 -31.28 -6.05
CA GLU A 181 13.27 -29.95 -6.70
C GLU A 181 11.83 -29.50 -6.97
N GLU A 182 10.94 -30.45 -7.25
CA GLU A 182 9.51 -30.19 -7.40
C GLU A 182 8.86 -29.76 -6.07
N THR A 183 9.19 -30.44 -4.97
CA THR A 183 8.72 -30.07 -3.63
C THR A 183 9.22 -28.68 -3.22
N GLN A 184 10.50 -28.39 -3.47
CA GLN A 184 11.09 -27.07 -3.19
C GLN A 184 10.34 -25.96 -3.96
N ARG A 185 10.08 -26.16 -5.26
CA ARG A 185 9.30 -25.21 -6.06
C ARG A 185 7.90 -24.98 -5.51
N ARG A 186 7.19 -26.04 -5.12
CA ARG A 186 5.86 -25.94 -4.53
C ARG A 186 5.88 -25.16 -3.22
N PHE A 187 6.84 -25.45 -2.33
CA PHE A 187 7.00 -24.71 -1.08
C PHE A 187 7.27 -23.22 -1.31
N LEU A 188 8.17 -22.89 -2.25
CA LEU A 188 8.46 -21.50 -2.60
C LEU A 188 7.21 -20.76 -3.11
N GLN A 189 6.38 -21.39 -3.93
CA GLN A 189 5.11 -20.81 -4.39
C GLN A 189 4.11 -20.64 -3.23
N ASP A 190 3.95 -21.66 -2.39
CA ASP A 190 3.04 -21.61 -1.24
C ASP A 190 3.44 -20.51 -0.25
N ILE A 191 4.74 -20.35 0.00
CA ILE A 191 5.28 -19.30 0.87
C ILE A 191 5.02 -17.91 0.26
N GLN A 192 5.27 -17.72 -1.04
CA GLN A 192 4.98 -16.45 -1.72
C GLN A 192 3.50 -16.07 -1.62
N ASN A 193 2.61 -17.02 -1.93
CA ASN A 193 1.16 -16.81 -1.84
C ASN A 193 0.74 -16.47 -0.40
N PHE A 194 1.42 -17.02 0.60
CA PHE A 194 1.15 -16.75 2.00
C PHE A 194 1.60 -15.35 2.45
N GLN A 195 2.63 -14.77 1.82
CA GLN A 195 3.06 -13.39 2.10
C GLN A 195 2.19 -12.36 1.37
N GLU A 196 1.58 -12.74 0.25
CA GLU A 196 0.87 -11.84 -0.65
C GLU A 196 -0.16 -10.92 0.04
N PRO A 197 -1.00 -11.39 1.00
CA PRO A 197 -1.97 -10.52 1.67
C PRO A 197 -1.33 -9.36 2.44
N GLU A 198 -0.21 -9.61 3.12
CA GLU A 198 0.51 -8.57 3.85
C GLU A 198 1.18 -7.58 2.89
N ILE A 199 1.74 -8.08 1.78
CA ILE A 199 2.34 -7.24 0.74
C ILE A 199 1.27 -6.36 0.07
N SER A 200 0.09 -6.92 -0.23
CA SER A 200 -1.04 -6.16 -0.79
C SER A 200 -1.48 -5.04 0.14
N ARG A 201 -1.52 -5.29 1.46
CA ARG A 201 -1.83 -4.27 2.47
C ARG A 201 -0.78 -3.15 2.48
N GLN A 202 0.50 -3.48 2.36
CA GLN A 202 1.59 -2.51 2.30
C GLN A 202 1.54 -1.67 1.01
N LEU A 203 1.23 -2.30 -0.13
CA LEU A 203 1.03 -1.60 -1.41
C LEU A 203 -0.17 -0.66 -1.37
N GLU A 204 -1.27 -1.07 -0.73
CA GLU A 204 -2.44 -0.22 -0.56
C GLU A 204 -2.13 1.02 0.30
N ASP A 205 -1.42 0.85 1.42
CA ASP A 205 -0.95 1.97 2.24
C ASP A 205 -0.03 2.91 1.45
N PHE A 206 0.90 2.34 0.67
CA PHE A 206 1.78 3.14 -0.19
C PHE A 206 0.99 3.98 -1.20
N ARG A 207 0.03 3.37 -1.92
CA ARG A 207 -0.81 4.10 -2.89
C ARG A 207 -1.61 5.21 -2.21
N SER A 208 -2.20 4.94 -1.04
CA SER A 208 -2.94 5.94 -0.27
C SER A 208 -2.06 7.10 0.17
N LYS A 209 -0.83 6.84 0.64
CA LYS A 209 0.12 7.89 1.03
C LYS A 209 0.67 8.66 -0.17
N ARG A 210 0.83 8.01 -1.32
CA ARG A 210 1.27 8.65 -2.55
C ARG A 210 0.30 9.74 -3.01
N LEU A 211 -1.01 9.49 -2.92
CA LEU A 211 -2.04 10.49 -3.22
C LEU A 211 -1.94 11.74 -2.33
N MET A 212 -1.34 11.62 -1.14
CA MET A 212 -1.11 12.72 -0.23
C MET A 212 0.31 13.32 -0.35
N GLY A 213 1.14 12.84 -1.28
CA GLY A 213 2.54 13.26 -1.40
C GLY A 213 3.43 12.81 -0.24
N MET A 214 3.01 11.77 0.50
CA MET A 214 3.66 11.31 1.74
C MET A 214 4.54 10.07 1.54
N THR A 215 4.89 9.75 0.30
CA THR A 215 5.76 8.63 -0.06
C THR A 215 7.18 9.11 -0.36
N PRO A 216 8.21 8.33 0.01
CA PRO A 216 9.57 8.62 -0.40
C PRO A 216 9.76 8.37 -1.90
N GLY A 217 10.73 9.05 -2.51
CA GLY A 217 11.12 8.79 -3.90
C GLY A 217 10.24 9.42 -4.98
N GLU A 218 9.23 10.25 -4.61
CA GLU A 218 8.36 10.91 -5.59
C GLU A 218 9.14 11.85 -6.52
N GLN A 219 10.16 12.55 -6.00
CA GLN A 219 10.99 13.44 -6.83
C GLN A 219 11.67 12.68 -7.97
N GLU A 220 12.24 11.51 -7.67
CA GLU A 220 12.91 10.67 -8.66
C GLU A 220 11.90 10.02 -9.63
N LEU A 221 10.73 9.61 -9.13
CA LEU A 221 9.65 9.07 -9.97
C LEU A 221 9.16 10.12 -10.98
N SER A 222 8.89 11.34 -10.53
CA SER A 222 8.50 12.45 -11.40
C SER A 222 9.64 12.85 -12.36
N GLU A 223 10.90 12.78 -11.91
CA GLU A 223 12.05 13.02 -12.78
C GLU A 223 12.12 11.98 -13.91
N LEU A 224 11.86 10.70 -13.60
CA LEU A 224 11.83 9.63 -14.59
C LEU A 224 10.68 9.83 -15.60
N GLU A 225 9.49 10.19 -15.13
CA GLU A 225 8.33 10.49 -15.99
C GLU A 225 8.63 11.64 -16.95
N CYS A 226 9.18 12.75 -16.45
CA CYS A 226 9.63 13.89 -17.24
C CYS A 226 10.75 13.53 -18.23
N SER A 227 11.57 12.54 -17.91
CA SER A 227 12.67 12.09 -18.78
C SER A 227 12.18 11.16 -19.86
N ARG A 228 11.25 10.25 -19.53
CA ARG A 228 10.59 9.34 -20.47
C ARG A 228 9.84 10.10 -21.57
N ALA A 229 9.20 11.22 -21.21
CA ALA A 229 8.54 12.10 -22.18
C ALA A 229 9.51 12.77 -23.17
N ARG A 230 10.75 13.03 -22.74
CA ARG A 230 11.78 13.70 -23.57
C ARG A 230 12.62 12.73 -24.40
N ASP A 231 13.03 11.62 -23.79
CA ASP A 231 13.86 10.60 -24.41
C ASP A 231 13.48 9.20 -23.91
N PRO A 232 12.59 8.49 -24.64
CA PRO A 232 12.19 7.14 -24.30
C PRO A 232 13.36 6.13 -24.34
N SER A 233 14.40 6.40 -25.12
CA SER A 233 15.50 5.45 -25.36
C SER A 233 16.51 5.39 -24.21
N GLY A 234 16.69 6.50 -23.48
CA GLY A 234 17.54 6.58 -22.28
C GLY A 234 16.84 6.21 -20.97
N CYS A 235 15.52 5.93 -21.00
CA CYS A 235 14.70 5.79 -19.81
C CYS A 235 15.15 4.65 -18.90
N GLU A 236 15.48 3.48 -19.44
CA GLU A 236 15.88 2.31 -18.63
C GLU A 236 17.19 2.55 -17.86
N SER A 237 18.18 3.20 -18.48
CA SER A 237 19.45 3.51 -17.82
C SER A 237 19.24 4.54 -16.72
N LYS A 238 18.39 5.54 -16.96
CA LYS A 238 18.06 6.56 -15.97
C LYS A 238 17.28 6.00 -14.80
N GLU A 239 16.33 5.09 -15.04
CA GLU A 239 15.59 4.40 -13.99
C GLU A 239 16.54 3.65 -13.04
N LYS A 240 17.52 2.94 -13.59
CA LYS A 240 18.53 2.23 -12.79
C LYS A 240 19.39 3.19 -11.96
N GLN A 241 19.86 4.28 -12.57
CA GLN A 241 20.66 5.29 -11.86
C GLN A 241 19.89 5.91 -10.68
N LEU A 242 18.61 6.26 -10.88
CA LEU A 242 17.77 6.81 -9.82
C LEU A 242 17.46 5.76 -8.74
N ALA A 243 17.29 4.50 -9.12
CA ALA A 243 17.13 3.40 -8.16
C ALA A 243 18.37 3.20 -7.28
N GLU A 244 19.57 3.28 -7.87
CA GLU A 244 20.84 3.23 -7.13
C GLU A 244 20.96 4.41 -6.14
N GLN A 245 20.51 5.60 -6.54
CA GLN A 245 20.48 6.76 -5.64
C GLN A 245 19.52 6.57 -4.46
N LEU A 246 18.32 6.02 -4.67
CA LEU A 246 17.42 5.67 -3.59
C LEU A 246 18.02 4.60 -2.67
N LEU A 247 18.67 3.60 -3.23
CA LEU A 247 19.32 2.54 -2.45
C LEU A 247 20.43 3.11 -1.56
N ALA A 248 21.32 3.94 -2.10
CA ALA A 248 22.37 4.57 -1.33
C ALA A 248 21.81 5.41 -0.16
N ARG A 249 20.75 6.18 -0.40
CA ARG A 249 20.07 6.93 0.68
C ARG A 249 19.47 6.01 1.74
N LEU A 250 18.88 4.88 1.35
CA LEU A 250 18.33 3.91 2.29
C LEU A 250 19.43 3.29 3.17
N GLU A 251 20.60 3.01 2.59
CA GLU A 251 21.77 2.50 3.33
C GLU A 251 22.32 3.51 4.33
N GLU A 252 22.34 4.81 3.99
CA GLU A 252 22.78 5.89 4.89
C GLU A 252 21.86 6.10 6.10
N MET A 253 20.59 5.65 6.02
CA MET A 253 19.60 5.80 7.08
C MET A 253 19.65 4.69 8.14
N GLN A 254 20.47 3.64 7.94
CA GLN A 254 20.62 2.49 8.85
C GLN A 254 21.77 2.65 9.85
#